data_AF-A0A835X4L0-F1
#
_entry.id   AF-A0A835X4L0-F1
#
_cell.length_a   1.000
_cell.length_b   1.000
_cell.length_c   1.000
_cell.angle_alpha   90.00
_cell.angle_beta   90.00
_cell.angle_gamma   90.00
#
_symmetry.space_group_name_H-M   'P 1'
#
loop_
_entity.id
_entity.type
_entity.pdbx_description
1 polymer ?
#
loop_
_entity_poly.entity_id
_entity_poly.type
_entity_poly.pdbx_seq_one_letter_code
_entity_poly.pdbx_strand_id
1 'polypeptide(L)'
;MKTRRKVLGGFFYFRLGYATYLAMVIGIINILTTSYFLAIQNVPTIQNVFPSFESYVVLVIIIGIPIVTFVGWLHFKRVGTFSAEAAVYAQAMPYNYKLDPGYQKEVYGPAYLAILRLNIKRATGEKLTEEEIKNIKHLEKELSKLIDGGYVGKPPKGVL
;
A
#
# COMPACT_ATOMS: atom_id res chain seq x y z
N MET A 1 15.00 21.48 -2.27
CA MET A 1 13.88 20.50 -2.41
C MET A 1 14.30 19.10 -2.87
N LYS A 2 15.08 18.95 -3.94
CA LYS A 2 15.40 17.63 -4.54
C LYS A 2 16.18 16.68 -3.61
N THR A 3 17.15 17.21 -2.85
CA THR A 3 17.96 16.44 -1.87
C THR A 3 17.12 15.96 -0.67
N ARG A 4 16.29 16.84 -0.09
CA ARG A 4 15.37 16.49 1.00
C ARG A 4 14.41 15.35 0.62
N ARG A 5 13.87 15.38 -0.60
CA ARG A 5 12.99 14.31 -1.10
C ARG A 5 13.71 12.96 -1.22
N LYS A 6 14.97 12.96 -1.66
CA LYS A 6 15.78 11.74 -1.76
C LYS A 6 16.10 11.15 -0.40
N VAL A 7 16.48 11.98 0.57
CA VAL A 7 16.79 11.55 1.95
C VAL A 7 15.54 10.98 2.62
N LEU A 8 14.41 11.69 2.55
CA LEU A 8 13.14 11.20 3.10
C LEU A 8 12.67 9.92 2.41
N GLY A 9 12.87 9.79 1.09
CA GLY A 9 12.60 8.56 0.36
C GLY A 9 13.48 7.40 0.82
N GLY A 10 14.80 7.62 0.96
CA GLY A 10 15.73 6.62 1.50
C GLY A 10 15.37 6.17 2.90
N PHE A 11 15.06 7.11 3.79
CA PHE A 11 14.61 6.80 5.15
C PHE A 11 13.28 6.04 5.15
N PHE A 12 12.35 6.39 4.27
CA PHE A 12 11.11 5.64 4.09
C PHE A 12 11.38 4.17 3.70
N TYR A 13 12.23 3.93 2.69
CA TYR A 13 12.59 2.57 2.28
C TYR A 13 13.31 1.80 3.39
N PHE A 14 14.23 2.46 4.10
CA PHE A 14 14.90 1.87 5.26
C PHE A 14 13.89 1.47 6.34
N ARG A 15 13.00 2.39 6.75
CA ARG A 15 11.98 2.12 7.76
C ARG A 15 11.08 0.97 7.35
N LEU A 16 10.64 0.95 6.09
CA LEU A 16 9.80 -0.11 5.54
C LEU A 16 10.53 -1.46 5.58
N GLY A 17 11.77 -1.52 5.09
CA GLY A 17 12.58 -2.73 5.07
C GLY A 17 12.90 -3.24 6.48
N TYR A 18 13.28 -2.34 7.38
CA TYR A 18 13.54 -2.66 8.78
C TYR A 18 12.28 -3.19 9.48
N ALA A 19 11.18 -2.45 9.45
CA ALA A 19 9.97 -2.82 10.18
C ALA A 19 9.31 -4.09 9.64
N THR A 20 9.30 -4.28 8.32
CA THR A 20 8.57 -5.39 7.69
C THR A 20 9.38 -6.68 7.72
N TYR A 21 10.70 -6.62 7.50
CA TYR A 21 11.52 -7.82 7.32
C TYR A 21 12.50 -8.05 8.48
N LEU A 22 13.32 -7.06 8.82
CA LEU A 22 14.40 -7.26 9.79
C LEU A 22 13.89 -7.39 11.22
N ALA A 23 13.01 -6.48 11.65
CA ALA A 23 12.49 -6.45 13.01
C ALA A 23 11.74 -7.74 13.36
N MET A 24 10.97 -8.28 12.41
CA MET A 24 10.26 -9.54 12.58
C MET A 24 11.24 -10.71 12.80
N VAL A 25 12.24 -10.85 11.93
CA VAL A 25 13.21 -11.95 12.02
C VAL A 25 14.04 -11.86 13.31
N ILE A 26 14.57 -10.67 13.61
CA ILE A 26 15.35 -10.44 14.83
C ILE A 26 14.49 -10.69 16.06
N GLY A 27 13.24 -10.21 16.06
CA GLY A 27 12.30 -10.41 17.15
C GLY A 27 11.98 -11.89 17.38
N ILE A 28 11.70 -12.64 16.32
CA ILE A 28 11.42 -14.09 16.41
C ILE A 28 12.64 -14.84 16.95
N ILE A 29 13.83 -14.61 16.38
CA ILE A 29 15.07 -15.27 16.85
C ILE A 29 15.31 -14.96 18.33
N ASN A 30 15.17 -13.69 18.72
CA ASN A 30 15.37 -13.26 20.10
C ASN A 30 14.35 -13.90 21.04
N ILE A 31 13.06 -13.90 20.69
CA ILE A 31 12.00 -14.51 21.50
C ILE A 31 12.25 -16.01 21.64
N LEU A 32 12.51 -16.72 20.54
CA LEU A 32 12.79 -18.16 20.57
C LEU A 32 14.01 -18.47 21.46
N THR A 33 15.11 -17.76 21.26
CA THR A 33 16.36 -17.96 22.01
C THR A 33 16.15 -17.67 23.50
N THR A 34 15.63 -16.49 23.85
CA THR A 34 15.46 -16.08 25.24
C THR A 34 14.41 -16.92 25.97
N SER A 35 13.26 -17.19 25.35
CA SER A 35 12.24 -18.06 25.95
C SER A 35 12.76 -19.47 26.21
N TYR A 36 13.59 -20.02 25.32
CA TYR A 36 14.14 -21.35 25.53
C TYR A 36 15.23 -21.37 26.60
N PHE A 37 16.31 -20.62 26.39
CA PHE A 37 17.50 -20.69 27.25
C PHE A 37 17.30 -20.04 28.62
N LEU A 38 16.44 -19.03 28.74
CA LEU A 38 16.19 -18.37 30.02
C LEU A 38 15.00 -18.96 30.79
N ALA A 39 13.94 -19.41 30.10
CA ALA A 39 12.76 -19.94 30.78
C ALA A 39 12.65 -21.47 30.69
N ILE A 40 12.52 -22.04 29.48
CA ILE A 40 12.22 -23.47 29.31
C ILE A 40 13.30 -24.37 29.93
N GLN A 41 14.56 -24.10 29.65
CA GLN A 41 15.68 -24.90 30.15
C GLN A 41 15.77 -24.90 31.69
N ASN A 42 15.24 -23.87 32.35
CA ASN A 42 15.32 -23.72 33.80
C ASN A 42 14.07 -24.24 34.53
N VAL A 43 13.08 -24.78 33.80
CA VAL A 43 11.83 -25.32 34.37
C VAL A 43 11.70 -26.80 33.97
N PRO A 44 12.03 -27.74 34.86
CA PRO A 44 12.12 -29.17 34.51
C PRO A 44 10.85 -29.76 33.89
N THR A 45 9.66 -29.34 34.36
CA THR A 45 8.38 -29.82 33.83
C THR A 45 8.16 -29.42 32.37
N ILE A 46 8.63 -28.24 31.96
CA ILE A 46 8.49 -27.72 30.60
C ILE A 46 9.61 -28.29 29.70
N GLN A 47 10.83 -28.41 30.22
CA GLN A 47 11.96 -29.01 29.51
C GLN A 47 11.70 -30.47 29.11
N ASN A 48 10.94 -31.23 29.91
CA ASN A 48 10.53 -32.59 29.53
C ASN A 48 9.67 -32.64 28.26
N VAL A 49 8.91 -31.57 27.98
CA VAL A 49 8.10 -31.45 26.75
C VAL A 49 8.95 -30.93 25.59
N PHE A 50 9.92 -30.07 25.88
CA PHE A 50 10.80 -29.43 24.90
C PHE A 50 12.28 -29.72 25.24
N PRO A 51 12.77 -30.93 24.91
CA PRO A 51 14.08 -31.39 25.38
C PRO A 51 15.27 -30.70 24.70
N SER A 52 15.08 -30.16 23.49
CA SER A 52 16.11 -29.43 22.74
C SER A 52 15.57 -28.12 22.15
N PHE A 53 16.47 -27.17 21.88
CA PHE A 53 16.12 -25.90 21.26
C PHE A 53 15.49 -26.10 19.88
N GLU A 54 16.03 -27.02 19.08
CA GLU A 54 15.53 -27.35 17.75
C GLU A 54 14.11 -27.91 17.80
N SER A 55 13.86 -28.85 18.73
CA SER A 55 12.53 -29.45 18.91
C SER A 55 11.48 -28.40 19.31
N TYR A 56 11.87 -27.45 20.17
CA TYR A 56 11.05 -26.31 20.55
C TYR A 56 10.73 -25.41 19.37
N VAL A 57 11.75 -24.99 18.61
CA VAL A 57 11.59 -24.11 17.45
C VAL A 57 10.66 -24.72 16.41
N VAL A 58 10.83 -26.00 16.08
CA VAL A 58 9.98 -26.70 15.11
C VAL A 58 8.52 -26.70 15.56
N LEU A 59 8.24 -27.01 16.83
CA LEU A 59 6.88 -27.01 17.36
C LEU A 59 6.26 -25.61 17.38
N VAL A 60 7.02 -24.58 17.78
CA VAL A 60 6.54 -23.19 17.77
C VAL A 60 6.26 -22.72 16.35
N ILE A 61 7.03 -23.11 15.35
CA ILE A 61 6.75 -22.77 13.95
C ILE A 61 5.43 -23.43 13.50
N ILE A 62 5.29 -24.73 13.76
CA ILE A 62 4.12 -25.51 13.31
C ILE A 62 2.82 -25.02 13.97
N ILE A 63 2.86 -24.64 15.25
CA ILE A 63 1.66 -24.25 16.00
C ILE A 63 1.49 -22.74 16.03
N GLY A 64 2.58 -22.01 16.28
CA GLY A 64 2.58 -20.57 16.45
C GLY A 64 2.24 -19.82 15.17
N ILE A 65 2.74 -20.23 13.99
CA ILE A 65 2.39 -19.57 12.72
C ILE A 65 0.88 -19.65 12.47
N PRO A 66 0.22 -20.84 12.47
CA PRO A 66 -1.22 -20.91 12.31
C PRO A 66 -2.01 -20.08 13.32
N ILE A 67 -1.61 -20.08 14.60
CA ILE A 67 -2.29 -19.30 15.64
C ILE A 67 -2.16 -17.80 15.35
N VAL A 68 -0.96 -17.30 15.08
CA VAL A 68 -0.73 -15.88 14.82
C VAL A 68 -1.43 -15.45 13.53
N THR A 69 -1.43 -16.28 12.49
CA THR A 69 -2.20 -16.04 11.26
C THR A 69 -3.70 -15.98 11.55
N PHE A 70 -4.22 -16.90 12.35
CA PHE A 70 -5.64 -16.94 12.70
C PHE A 70 -6.07 -15.73 13.55
N VAL A 71 -5.28 -15.36 14.57
CA VAL A 71 -5.51 -14.16 15.39
C VAL A 71 -5.44 -12.90 14.52
N GLY A 72 -4.46 -12.80 13.63
CA GLY A 72 -4.35 -11.68 12.69
C GLY A 72 -5.57 -11.57 11.77
N TRP A 73 -6.03 -12.70 11.23
CA TRP A 73 -7.24 -12.76 10.42
C TRP A 73 -8.50 -12.34 11.21
N LEU A 74 -8.64 -12.81 12.45
CA LEU A 74 -9.73 -12.41 13.33
C LEU A 74 -9.71 -10.91 13.63
N HIS A 75 -8.54 -10.36 13.93
CA HIS A 75 -8.35 -8.94 14.19
C HIS A 75 -8.80 -8.11 12.98
N PHE A 76 -8.35 -8.51 11.78
CA PHE A 76 -8.71 -7.85 10.54
C PHE A 76 -10.22 -7.88 10.24
N LYS A 77 -10.89 -9.02 10.48
CA LYS A 77 -12.32 -9.17 10.16
C LYS A 77 -13.29 -8.62 11.22
N ARG A 78 -12.93 -8.63 12.50
CA ARG A 78 -13.90 -8.46 13.60
C ARG A 78 -13.72 -7.20 14.43
N VAL A 79 -12.64 -6.45 14.28
CA VAL A 79 -12.34 -5.32 15.17
C VAL A 79 -12.57 -3.99 14.45
N GLY A 80 -13.45 -3.14 15.02
CA GLY A 80 -13.72 -1.78 14.52
C GLY A 80 -12.53 -0.82 14.55
N THR A 81 -11.35 -1.27 14.99
CA THR A 81 -10.09 -0.53 14.88
C THR A 81 -9.69 -0.34 13.43
N PHE A 82 -9.99 -1.29 12.54
CA PHE A 82 -9.69 -1.15 11.12
C PHE A 82 -10.36 0.09 10.50
N SER A 83 -11.60 0.41 10.90
CA SER A 83 -12.27 1.62 10.40
C SER A 83 -11.63 2.92 10.90
N ALA A 84 -11.10 2.93 12.12
CA ALA A 84 -10.42 4.11 12.67
C ALA A 84 -9.06 4.33 11.98
N GLU A 85 -8.28 3.27 11.77
CA GLU A 85 -7.03 3.33 11.02
C GLU A 85 -7.26 3.74 9.56
N ALA A 86 -8.29 3.17 8.92
CA ALA A 86 -8.67 3.54 7.57
C ALA A 86 -9.09 5.01 7.47
N ALA A 87 -9.81 5.53 8.47
CA ALA A 87 -10.19 6.95 8.51
C ALA A 87 -8.96 7.85 8.65
N VAL A 88 -8.02 7.53 9.56
CA VAL A 88 -6.77 8.28 9.71
C VAL A 88 -5.96 8.24 8.42
N TYR A 89 -5.83 7.07 7.81
CA TYR A 89 -5.12 6.92 6.54
C TYR A 89 -5.77 7.74 5.43
N ALA A 90 -7.09 7.71 5.32
CA ALA A 90 -7.83 8.50 4.34
C ALA A 90 -7.64 10.01 4.55
N GLN A 91 -7.64 10.49 5.79
CA GLN A 91 -7.38 11.90 6.08
C GLN A 91 -5.92 12.30 5.81
N ALA A 92 -4.98 11.41 6.11
CA ALA A 92 -3.56 11.68 5.92
C ALA A 92 -3.12 11.59 4.44
N MET A 93 -3.86 10.86 3.58
CA MET A 93 -3.51 10.65 2.19
C MET A 93 -3.79 11.91 1.35
N PRO A 94 -2.76 12.64 0.87
CA PRO A 94 -2.98 13.94 0.23
C PRO A 94 -3.76 13.85 -1.08
N TYR A 95 -3.70 12.71 -1.76
CA TYR A 95 -4.37 12.47 -3.04
C TYR A 95 -5.87 12.19 -2.91
N ASN A 96 -6.40 12.08 -1.69
CA ASN A 96 -7.85 12.14 -1.49
C ASN A 96 -8.41 13.56 -1.71
N TYR A 97 -7.53 14.58 -1.73
CA TYR A 97 -7.91 15.99 -1.89
C TYR A 97 -7.33 16.63 -3.16
N LYS A 98 -6.57 15.88 -3.97
CA LYS A 98 -5.99 16.35 -5.23
C LYS A 98 -5.82 15.19 -6.20
N LEU A 99 -5.93 15.44 -7.51
CA LEU A 99 -5.79 14.40 -8.53
C LEU A 99 -4.45 13.65 -8.42
N ASP A 100 -4.52 12.33 -8.50
CA ASP A 100 -3.36 11.46 -8.57
C ASP A 100 -2.51 11.75 -9.82
N PRO A 101 -1.17 11.71 -9.74
CA PRO A 101 -0.31 11.74 -10.91
C PRO A 101 -0.61 10.55 -11.84
N GLY A 102 -0.40 10.74 -13.15
CA GLY A 102 -0.72 9.72 -14.15
C GLY A 102 -2.13 9.92 -14.71
N TYR A 103 -2.83 8.83 -15.02
CA TYR A 103 -4.09 8.90 -15.79
C TYR A 103 -5.16 9.79 -15.16
N GLN A 104 -5.22 9.90 -13.83
CA GLN A 104 -6.18 10.77 -13.15
C GLN A 104 -5.97 12.24 -13.50
N LYS A 105 -4.74 12.74 -13.40
CA LYS A 105 -4.40 14.12 -13.71
C LYS A 105 -4.24 14.40 -15.20
N GLU A 106 -3.69 13.45 -15.96
CA GLU A 106 -3.35 13.63 -17.38
C GLU A 106 -4.57 13.41 -18.30
N VAL A 107 -5.55 12.58 -17.90
CA VAL A 107 -6.66 12.18 -18.78
C VAL A 107 -8.02 12.35 -18.11
N TYR A 108 -8.27 11.70 -16.96
CA TYR A 108 -9.62 11.65 -16.38
C TYR A 108 -10.10 13.03 -15.92
N GLY A 109 -9.29 13.77 -15.17
CA GLY A 109 -9.62 15.13 -14.73
C GLY A 109 -9.97 16.06 -15.90
N PRO A 110 -9.08 16.19 -16.91
CA PRO A 110 -9.38 16.95 -18.12
C PRO A 110 -10.62 16.47 -18.88
N ALA A 111 -10.84 15.16 -18.97
CA ALA A 111 -12.03 14.59 -19.61
C ALA A 111 -13.33 14.97 -18.86
N TYR A 112 -13.35 14.87 -17.53
CA TYR A 112 -14.48 15.33 -16.73
C TYR A 112 -14.76 16.82 -16.91
N LEU A 113 -13.71 17.65 -16.95
CA LEU A 113 -13.87 19.08 -17.21
C LEU A 113 -14.41 19.35 -18.62
N ALA A 114 -13.95 18.60 -19.63
CA ALA A 114 -14.45 18.71 -21.00
C ALA A 114 -15.93 18.32 -21.10
N ILE A 115 -16.36 17.26 -20.39
CA ILE A 115 -17.76 16.84 -20.32
C ILE A 115 -18.62 17.94 -19.67
N LEU A 116 -18.18 18.54 -18.56
CA LEU A 116 -18.90 19.63 -17.91
C LEU A 116 -19.10 20.83 -18.86
N ARG A 117 -18.03 21.24 -19.56
CA ARG A 117 -18.09 22.34 -20.54
C ARG A 117 -19.01 22.02 -21.72
N LEU A 118 -18.95 20.78 -22.23
CA LEU A 118 -19.83 20.31 -23.30
C LEU A 118 -21.31 20.40 -22.88
N ASN A 119 -21.63 19.98 -21.66
CA ASN A 119 -22.99 20.06 -21.14
C ASN A 119 -23.49 21.50 -21.01
N ILE A 120 -22.66 22.43 -20.54
CA ILE A 120 -23.00 23.86 -20.47
C ILE A 120 -23.29 24.40 -21.86
N LYS A 121 -22.40 24.17 -22.83
CA LYS A 121 -22.59 24.65 -24.21
C LYS A 121 -23.82 24.07 -24.87
N ARG A 122 -24.09 22.79 -24.65
CA ARG A 122 -25.32 22.14 -25.12
C ARG A 122 -26.57 22.79 -24.51
N ALA A 123 -26.53 23.15 -23.23
CA ALA A 123 -27.63 23.82 -22.55
C ALA A 123 -27.83 25.27 -23.01
N THR A 124 -26.75 26.00 -23.33
CA THR A 124 -26.81 27.40 -23.81
C THR A 124 -26.98 27.53 -25.33
N GLY A 125 -26.91 26.42 -26.07
CA GLY A 125 -26.95 26.42 -27.54
C GLY A 125 -25.65 26.90 -28.20
N GLU A 126 -24.58 27.08 -27.42
CA GLU A 126 -23.26 27.44 -27.92
C GLU A 126 -22.60 26.28 -28.66
N LYS A 127 -21.90 26.59 -29.76
CA LYS A 127 -21.10 25.60 -30.48
C LYS A 127 -19.73 25.40 -29.82
N LEU A 128 -19.18 24.20 -29.97
CA LEU A 128 -17.79 23.92 -29.61
C LEU A 128 -16.84 24.66 -30.55
N THR A 129 -15.74 25.15 -30.00
CA THR A 129 -14.63 25.69 -30.80
C THR A 129 -13.81 24.54 -31.39
N GLU A 130 -13.04 24.83 -32.45
CA GLU A 130 -12.14 23.84 -33.05
C GLU A 130 -11.09 23.32 -32.04
N GLU A 131 -10.61 24.20 -31.16
CA GLU A 131 -9.66 23.85 -30.11
C GLU A 131 -10.27 22.87 -29.09
N GLU A 132 -11.51 23.09 -28.67
CA GLU A 132 -12.24 22.18 -27.77
C GLU A 132 -12.45 20.81 -28.43
N ILE A 133 -12.83 20.78 -29.71
CA ILE A 133 -12.99 19.54 -30.48
C ILE A 133 -11.65 18.80 -30.55
N LYS A 134 -10.55 19.51 -30.84
CA LYS A 134 -9.21 18.94 -30.89
C LYS A 134 -8.80 18.34 -29.54
N ASN A 135 -9.07 19.05 -28.45
CA ASN A 135 -8.78 18.58 -27.10
C ASN A 135 -9.60 17.33 -26.74
N ILE A 136 -10.90 17.30 -27.07
CA ILE A 136 -11.76 16.12 -26.84
C ILE A 136 -11.23 14.91 -27.60
N LYS A 137 -10.88 15.05 -28.88
CA LYS A 137 -10.28 13.96 -29.68
C LYS A 137 -8.94 13.49 -29.11
N HIS A 138 -8.13 14.41 -28.59
CA HIS A 138 -6.89 14.05 -27.92
C HIS A 138 -7.14 13.20 -26.66
N LEU A 139 -8.08 13.63 -25.80
CA LEU A 139 -8.44 12.90 -24.60
C LEU A 139 -9.05 11.53 -24.90
N GLU A 140 -9.89 11.43 -25.93
CA GLU A 140 -10.43 10.16 -26.44
C GLU A 140 -9.29 9.21 -26.83
N LYS A 141 -8.30 9.69 -27.58
CA LYS A 141 -7.13 8.88 -27.98
C LYS A 141 -6.32 8.40 -26.77
N GLU A 142 -6.07 9.27 -25.80
CA GLU A 142 -5.34 8.89 -24.57
C GLU A 142 -6.15 7.91 -23.71
N LEU A 143 -7.48 8.04 -23.67
CA LEU A 143 -8.38 7.07 -23.02
C LEU A 143 -8.32 5.70 -23.71
N SER A 144 -8.42 5.64 -25.05
CA SER A 144 -8.29 4.38 -25.79
C SER A 144 -6.94 3.72 -25.53
N LYS A 145 -5.86 4.51 -25.54
CA LYS A 145 -4.53 4.01 -25.19
C LYS A 145 -4.48 3.39 -23.80
N LEU A 146 -5.14 3.99 -22.80
CA LEU A 146 -5.23 3.43 -21.44
C LEU A 146 -6.05 2.15 -21.40
N ILE A 147 -7.16 2.08 -22.15
CA ILE A 147 -8.01 0.88 -22.28
C ILE A 147 -7.21 -0.29 -22.88
N ASP A 148 -6.37 0.00 -23.87
CA ASP A 148 -5.50 -0.98 -24.52
C ASP A 148 -4.29 -1.40 -23.66
N GLY A 149 -4.21 -0.95 -22.40
CA GLY A 149 -3.11 -1.27 -21.49
C GLY A 149 -1.85 -0.41 -21.68
N GLY A 150 -1.93 0.65 -22.48
CA GLY A 150 -0.88 1.64 -22.60
C GLY A 150 -0.80 2.59 -21.39
N TYR A 151 0.18 3.49 -21.43
CA TYR A 151 0.42 4.47 -20.36
C TYR A 151 0.45 5.90 -20.90
N VAL A 152 0.21 6.87 -20.02
CA VAL A 152 0.17 8.31 -20.33
C VAL A 152 1.16 9.07 -19.46
N GLY A 153 1.56 10.26 -19.92
CA GLY A 153 2.55 11.09 -19.23
C GLY A 153 3.96 10.49 -19.23
N LYS A 154 4.78 10.89 -18.24
CA LYS A 154 6.16 10.41 -18.06
C LYS A 154 6.26 9.61 -16.76
N PRO A 155 5.95 8.30 -16.78
CA PRO A 155 6.03 7.48 -15.59
C PRO A 155 7.47 7.47 -15.03
N PRO A 156 7.65 7.39 -13.70
CA PRO A 156 8.96 7.23 -13.09
C PRO A 156 9.66 5.96 -13.62
N LYS A 157 11.00 5.99 -13.69
CA LYS A 157 11.79 4.80 -14.07
C LYS A 157 11.46 3.62 -13.14
N GLY A 158 11.15 2.46 -13.70
CA GLY A 158 10.84 1.22 -12.98
C GLY A 158 9.37 1.04 -12.57
N VAL A 159 8.46 1.86 -13.10
CA VAL A 159 7.00 1.74 -12.91
C VAL A 159 6.32 1.06 -14.12
N LEU A 160 7.10 0.71 -15.15
CA LEU A 160 6.68 0.00 -16.36
C LEU A 160 7.30 -1.39 -16.38
#